data_AF-A0A0P9CRA0-F1
#
_entry.id   AF-A0A0P9CRA0-F1
#
_cell.length_a   1.000
_cell.length_b   1.000
_cell.length_c   1.000
_cell.angle_alpha   90.00
_cell.angle_beta   90.00
_cell.angle_gamma   90.00
#
_symmetry.space_group_name_H-M   'P 1'
#
loop_
_entity.id
_entity.type
_entity.pdbx_description
1 polymer ?
#
loop_
_entity_poly.entity_id
_entity_poly.type
_entity_poly.pdbx_seq_one_letter_code
_entity_poly.pdbx_strand_id
1 'polypeptide(L)'
;MTTKTVVNGVDVDQLVDTVGAIKEQPDIAKFRFRASNQWVNGGHSRTTIQSFYGAGQEDDTRSEPIVLDSDEPPVLLGENKGANAVETVLHALASCMSVGFAYNAAAQGIRVDGMEMDLEGDIDLHGFLGLSESTRPGYENIRLSCRIKTDASEDKLAELSEQVQKTSPVLDILRNPVPTSVHLEKAP
;
A
#
# COMPACT_ATOMS: atom_id res chain seq x y z
N MET A 1 9.77 21.26 -28.05
CA MET A 1 9.37 20.06 -27.31
C MET A 1 10.42 19.82 -26.26
N THR A 2 10.14 20.14 -25.01
CA THR A 2 11.08 19.87 -23.90
C THR A 2 11.06 18.35 -23.66
N THR A 3 12.22 17.71 -23.76
CA THR A 3 12.38 16.29 -23.44
C THR A 3 12.12 16.07 -21.96
N LYS A 4 11.16 15.20 -21.62
CA LYS A 4 10.82 14.83 -20.25
C LYS A 4 11.99 14.12 -19.56
N THR A 5 12.29 14.51 -18.34
CA THR A 5 13.28 13.82 -17.49
C THR A 5 12.64 12.60 -16.84
N VAL A 6 13.02 11.41 -17.28
CA VAL A 6 12.51 10.14 -16.74
C VAL A 6 13.62 9.38 -16.01
N VAL A 7 13.40 9.07 -14.73
CA VAL A 7 14.32 8.27 -13.89
C VAL A 7 13.52 7.16 -13.21
N ASN A 8 13.99 5.91 -13.28
CA ASN A 8 13.30 4.74 -12.71
C ASN A 8 11.84 4.56 -13.20
N GLY A 9 11.52 5.04 -14.40
CA GLY A 9 10.16 5.04 -14.94
C GLY A 9 9.25 6.15 -14.41
N VAL A 10 9.78 7.08 -13.59
CA VAL A 10 9.06 8.23 -13.03
C VAL A 10 9.32 9.46 -13.89
N ASP A 11 8.25 10.18 -14.28
CA ASP A 11 8.34 11.52 -14.87
C ASP A 11 8.71 12.52 -13.75
N VAL A 12 9.99 12.84 -13.65
CA VAL A 12 10.53 13.67 -12.55
C VAL A 12 10.05 15.11 -12.67
N ASP A 13 9.88 15.61 -13.91
CA ASP A 13 9.36 16.95 -14.14
C ASP A 13 7.92 17.06 -13.61
N GLN A 14 7.07 16.08 -13.94
CA GLN A 14 5.69 16.01 -13.42
C GLN A 14 5.62 15.86 -11.90
N LEU A 15 6.54 15.10 -11.30
CA LEU A 15 6.63 14.97 -9.85
C LEU A 15 6.94 16.32 -9.18
N VAL A 16 7.90 17.06 -9.72
CA VAL A 16 8.26 18.40 -9.22
C VAL A 16 7.09 19.37 -9.38
N ASP A 17 6.42 19.36 -10.53
CA ASP A 17 5.24 20.20 -10.79
C ASP A 17 4.10 19.90 -9.81
N THR A 18 3.87 18.61 -9.52
CA THR A 18 2.84 18.19 -8.55
C THR A 18 3.16 18.72 -7.15
N VAL A 19 4.43 18.63 -6.72
CA VAL A 19 4.87 19.19 -5.44
C VAL A 19 4.71 20.71 -5.41
N GLY A 20 5.02 21.39 -6.51
CA GLY A 20 4.81 22.83 -6.66
C GLY A 20 3.33 23.21 -6.51
N ALA A 21 2.45 22.54 -7.24
CA ALA A 21 1.01 22.76 -7.20
C ALA A 21 0.44 22.53 -5.79
N ILE A 22 0.89 21.49 -5.08
CA ILE A 22 0.47 21.21 -3.70
C ILE A 22 0.94 22.31 -2.74
N LYS A 23 2.17 22.84 -2.92
CA LYS A 23 2.68 23.95 -2.10
C LYS A 23 1.87 25.23 -2.31
N GLU A 24 1.46 25.51 -3.55
CA GLU A 24 0.66 26.69 -3.90
C GLU A 24 -0.81 26.54 -3.47
N GLN A 25 -1.38 25.35 -3.58
CA GLN A 25 -2.76 25.04 -3.24
C GLN A 25 -2.84 23.81 -2.33
N PRO A 26 -2.60 23.96 -1.01
CA PRO A 26 -2.50 22.82 -0.10
C PRO A 26 -3.71 21.88 -0.08
N ASP A 27 -4.90 22.37 -0.41
CA ASP A 27 -6.13 21.56 -0.42
C ASP A 27 -6.14 20.48 -1.52
N ILE A 28 -5.38 20.64 -2.61
CA ILE A 28 -5.34 19.63 -3.68
C ILE A 28 -4.62 18.34 -3.25
N ALA A 29 -3.87 18.38 -2.13
CA ALA A 29 -3.21 17.23 -1.52
C ALA A 29 -4.17 16.32 -0.71
N LYS A 30 -5.45 16.69 -0.59
CA LYS A 30 -6.44 15.87 0.14
C LYS A 30 -7.02 14.81 -0.78
N PHE A 31 -6.79 13.55 -0.41
CA PHE A 31 -7.30 12.39 -1.13
C PHE A 31 -8.27 11.60 -0.25
N ARG A 32 -9.26 10.98 -0.90
CA ARG A 32 -10.17 10.01 -0.29
C ARG A 32 -10.28 8.81 -1.23
N PHE A 33 -9.65 7.72 -0.82
CA PHE A 33 -9.70 6.44 -1.50
C PHE A 33 -10.95 5.65 -1.09
N ARG A 34 -11.46 4.80 -1.99
CA ARG A 34 -12.68 4.03 -1.77
C ARG A 34 -12.51 2.62 -2.31
N ALA A 35 -13.18 1.69 -1.65
CA ALA A 35 -13.37 0.32 -2.11
C ALA A 35 -14.76 -0.15 -1.65
N SER A 36 -15.36 -1.08 -2.39
CA SER A 36 -16.54 -1.82 -1.95
C SER A 36 -16.22 -3.31 -1.96
N ASN A 37 -16.81 -4.08 -1.05
CA ASN A 37 -16.61 -5.53 -0.99
C ASN A 37 -17.97 -6.24 -0.98
N GLN A 38 -18.02 -7.39 -1.64
CA GLN A 38 -19.17 -8.28 -1.64
C GLN A 38 -18.74 -9.67 -1.19
N TRP A 39 -19.45 -10.23 -0.21
CA TRP A 39 -19.31 -11.63 0.14
C TRP A 39 -19.83 -12.52 -1.00
N VAL A 40 -19.07 -13.56 -1.32
CA VAL A 40 -19.44 -14.53 -2.37
C VAL A 40 -19.94 -15.82 -1.72
N ASN A 41 -19.06 -16.54 -1.01
CA ASN A 41 -19.39 -17.70 -0.19
C ASN A 41 -18.22 -18.07 0.73
N GLY A 42 -18.46 -18.77 1.84
CA GLY A 42 -17.37 -19.21 2.72
C GLY A 42 -16.42 -18.06 3.10
N GLY A 43 -15.11 -18.29 2.99
CA GLY A 43 -14.06 -17.27 3.13
C GLY A 43 -13.85 -16.39 1.89
N HIS A 44 -14.52 -16.69 0.77
CA HIS A 44 -14.39 -15.96 -0.49
C HIS A 44 -15.22 -14.67 -0.49
N SER A 45 -14.53 -13.56 -0.74
CA SER A 45 -15.14 -12.25 -1.02
C SER A 45 -14.46 -11.57 -2.20
N ARG A 46 -15.11 -10.52 -2.73
CA ARG A 46 -14.62 -9.75 -3.87
C ARG A 46 -14.65 -8.27 -3.57
N THR A 47 -13.49 -7.63 -3.66
CA THR A 47 -13.31 -6.19 -3.51
C THR A 47 -13.21 -5.51 -4.87
N THR A 48 -13.93 -4.41 -5.03
CA THR A 48 -13.96 -3.57 -6.23
C THR A 48 -13.39 -2.19 -5.89
N ILE A 49 -12.41 -1.73 -6.67
CA ILE A 49 -11.78 -0.42 -6.54
C ILE A 49 -11.93 0.33 -7.86
N GLN A 50 -12.69 1.43 -7.83
CA GLN A 50 -13.00 2.24 -9.01
C GLN A 50 -12.46 3.66 -8.83
N SER A 51 -13.20 4.52 -8.13
CA SER A 51 -12.94 5.95 -8.03
C SER A 51 -12.27 6.36 -6.71
N PHE A 52 -11.61 7.50 -6.73
CA PHE A 52 -11.15 8.22 -5.56
C PHE A 52 -11.42 9.72 -5.74
N TYR A 53 -11.44 10.47 -4.65
CA TYR A 53 -11.39 11.94 -4.73
C TYR A 53 -9.95 12.38 -4.50
N GLY A 54 -9.45 13.32 -5.29
CA GLY A 54 -8.09 13.85 -5.17
C GLY A 54 -7.89 15.04 -6.09
N ALA A 55 -6.88 15.86 -5.82
CA ALA A 55 -6.59 17.04 -6.64
C ALA A 55 -7.79 17.97 -6.89
N GLY A 56 -8.74 18.04 -5.94
CA GLY A 56 -9.92 18.89 -6.02
C GLY A 56 -11.10 18.32 -6.82
N GLN A 57 -11.03 17.08 -7.30
CA GLN A 57 -12.09 16.47 -8.12
C GLN A 57 -12.26 14.96 -7.86
N GLU A 58 -13.37 14.39 -8.31
CA GLU A 58 -13.50 12.92 -8.41
C GLU A 58 -12.69 12.42 -9.60
N ASP A 59 -11.93 11.35 -9.39
CA ASP A 59 -11.19 10.65 -10.42
C ASP A 59 -12.10 9.69 -11.18
N ASP A 60 -12.10 9.82 -12.50
CA ASP A 60 -12.79 8.98 -13.47
C ASP A 60 -11.82 8.36 -14.49
N THR A 61 -10.52 8.38 -14.22
CA THR A 61 -9.48 7.95 -15.17
C THR A 61 -9.47 6.44 -15.42
N ARG A 62 -10.04 5.64 -14.51
CA ARG A 62 -10.23 4.19 -14.71
C ARG A 62 -11.50 3.93 -15.49
N SER A 63 -11.39 3.35 -16.68
CA SER A 63 -12.56 2.95 -17.47
C SER A 63 -13.28 1.71 -16.91
N GLU A 64 -12.54 0.83 -16.22
CA GLU A 64 -13.04 -0.41 -15.63
C GLU A 64 -12.54 -0.56 -14.19
N PRO A 65 -13.29 -1.26 -13.32
CA PRO A 65 -12.88 -1.47 -11.95
C PRO A 65 -11.72 -2.45 -11.83
N ILE A 66 -10.86 -2.19 -10.85
CA ILE A 66 -9.90 -3.20 -10.38
C ILE A 66 -10.64 -4.11 -9.42
N VAL A 67 -10.62 -5.40 -9.70
CA VAL A 67 -11.29 -6.43 -8.90
C VAL A 67 -10.24 -7.32 -8.25
N LEU A 68 -10.36 -7.48 -6.93
CA LEU A 68 -9.49 -8.33 -6.12
C LEU A 68 -10.35 -9.39 -5.44
N ASP A 69 -10.09 -10.67 -5.75
CA ASP A 69 -10.64 -11.79 -5.00
C ASP A 69 -9.79 -12.05 -3.76
N SER A 70 -10.45 -12.32 -2.63
CA SER A 70 -9.83 -12.72 -1.36
C SER A 70 -10.46 -14.02 -0.90
N ASP A 71 -9.64 -14.98 -0.49
CA ASP A 71 -10.08 -16.26 0.04
C ASP A 71 -9.06 -16.77 1.06
N GLU A 72 -9.32 -17.92 1.66
CA GLU A 72 -8.40 -18.58 2.59
C GLU A 72 -7.76 -19.83 1.97
N PRO A 73 -6.60 -20.27 2.49
CA PRO A 73 -6.09 -21.59 2.17
C PRO A 73 -6.95 -22.70 2.82
N PRO A 74 -6.84 -23.97 2.38
CA PRO A 74 -7.66 -25.07 2.89
C PRO A 74 -7.55 -25.29 4.41
N VAL A 75 -6.37 -25.03 5.00
CA VAL A 75 -6.15 -25.13 6.45
C VAL A 75 -6.97 -24.08 7.23
N LEU A 76 -7.36 -22.99 6.56
CA LEU A 76 -8.24 -21.93 7.05
C LEU A 76 -9.62 -21.95 6.36
N LEU A 77 -10.05 -23.13 5.90
CA LEU A 77 -11.40 -23.41 5.37
C LEU A 77 -11.75 -22.75 4.03
N GLY A 78 -10.78 -22.24 3.28
CA GLY A 78 -11.00 -21.71 1.93
C GLY A 78 -10.54 -22.65 0.82
N GLU A 79 -10.56 -22.14 -0.41
CA GLU A 79 -10.30 -22.90 -1.64
C GLU A 79 -9.14 -22.32 -2.47
N ASN A 80 -8.34 -21.41 -1.91
CA ASN A 80 -7.28 -20.66 -2.60
C ASN A 80 -7.79 -19.83 -3.82
N LYS A 81 -8.98 -19.23 -3.74
CA LYS A 81 -9.52 -18.36 -4.83
C LYS A 81 -8.90 -16.97 -4.89
N GLY A 82 -8.09 -16.61 -3.89
CA GLY A 82 -7.34 -15.37 -3.79
C GLY A 82 -6.38 -15.44 -2.61
N ALA A 83 -5.47 -14.47 -2.50
CA ALA A 83 -4.69 -14.28 -1.28
C ALA A 83 -5.62 -13.95 -0.12
N ASN A 84 -5.26 -14.34 1.10
CA ASN A 84 -6.07 -13.95 2.25
C ASN A 84 -5.85 -12.48 2.61
N ALA A 85 -6.67 -11.97 3.53
CA ALA A 85 -6.66 -10.55 3.87
C ALA A 85 -5.32 -10.09 4.46
N VAL A 86 -4.67 -10.93 5.27
CA VAL A 86 -3.41 -10.55 5.93
C VAL A 86 -2.21 -10.60 4.97
N GLU A 87 -2.19 -11.56 4.04
CA GLU A 87 -1.25 -11.58 2.91
C GLU A 87 -1.41 -10.35 2.02
N THR A 88 -2.66 -9.92 1.81
CA THR A 88 -2.96 -8.70 1.04
C THR A 88 -2.44 -7.43 1.75
N VAL A 89 -2.39 -7.41 3.08
CA VAL A 89 -1.74 -6.33 3.85
C VAL A 89 -0.23 -6.30 3.59
N LEU A 90 0.45 -7.47 3.53
CA LEU A 90 1.87 -7.52 3.17
C LEU A 90 2.10 -7.04 1.73
N HIS A 91 1.23 -7.42 0.79
CA HIS A 91 1.25 -6.89 -0.57
C HIS A 91 1.12 -5.35 -0.59
N ALA A 92 0.17 -4.79 0.18
CA ALA A 92 -0.03 -3.35 0.26
C ALA A 92 1.23 -2.64 0.81
N LEU A 93 1.87 -3.21 1.84
CA LEU A 93 3.13 -2.68 2.37
C LEU A 93 4.25 -2.73 1.33
N ALA A 94 4.46 -3.88 0.68
CA ALA A 94 5.51 -4.04 -0.33
C ALA A 94 5.32 -3.07 -1.51
N SER A 95 4.09 -2.92 -2.00
CA SER A 95 3.73 -1.99 -3.06
C SER A 95 4.02 -0.55 -2.66
N CYS A 96 3.58 -0.14 -1.46
CA CYS A 96 3.80 1.20 -0.94
C CYS A 96 5.29 1.53 -0.77
N MET A 97 6.07 0.59 -0.23
CA MET A 97 7.52 0.76 -0.08
C MET A 97 8.21 0.84 -1.44
N SER A 98 7.79 0.03 -2.42
CA SER A 98 8.36 0.05 -3.78
C SER A 98 8.16 1.39 -4.47
N VAL A 99 6.94 1.95 -4.40
CA VAL A 99 6.64 3.30 -4.90
C VAL A 99 7.48 4.35 -4.17
N GLY A 100 7.54 4.27 -2.83
CA GLY A 100 8.34 5.17 -2.00
C GLY A 100 9.81 5.21 -2.43
N PHE A 101 10.45 4.04 -2.54
CA PHE A 101 11.84 3.95 -2.99
C PHE A 101 12.02 4.46 -4.42
N ALA A 102 11.19 4.03 -5.37
CA ALA A 102 11.32 4.43 -6.77
C ALA A 102 11.20 5.95 -6.94
N TYR A 103 10.19 6.57 -6.32
CA TYR A 103 9.89 8.00 -6.48
C TYR A 103 10.93 8.88 -5.78
N ASN A 104 11.31 8.54 -4.55
CA ASN A 104 12.31 9.31 -3.82
C ASN A 104 13.71 9.13 -4.44
N ALA A 105 14.06 7.92 -4.91
CA ALA A 105 15.31 7.71 -5.63
C ALA A 105 15.35 8.55 -6.92
N ALA A 106 14.26 8.56 -7.71
CA ALA A 106 14.16 9.36 -8.91
C ALA A 106 14.32 10.86 -8.63
N ALA A 107 13.65 11.38 -7.59
CA ALA A 107 13.77 12.78 -7.18
C ALA A 107 15.19 13.16 -6.72
N GLN A 108 15.95 12.22 -6.17
CA GLN A 108 17.35 12.41 -5.77
C GLN A 108 18.36 12.09 -6.88
N GLY A 109 17.90 11.72 -8.08
CA GLY A 109 18.76 11.32 -9.20
C GLY A 109 19.48 9.98 -8.99
N ILE A 110 18.99 9.13 -8.09
CA ILE A 110 19.49 7.78 -7.85
C ILE A 110 18.84 6.83 -8.85
N ARG A 111 19.66 6.16 -9.67
CA ARG A 111 19.18 5.14 -10.60
C ARG A 111 19.02 3.80 -9.88
N VAL A 112 17.86 3.17 -10.05
CA VAL A 112 17.55 1.84 -9.52
C VAL A 112 17.49 0.85 -10.69
N ASP A 113 18.39 -0.12 -10.68
CA ASP A 113 18.48 -1.18 -11.69
C ASP A 113 17.67 -2.44 -11.34
N GLY A 114 17.25 -2.56 -10.08
CA GLY A 114 16.47 -3.67 -9.57
C GLY A 114 16.11 -3.49 -8.11
N MET A 115 14.96 -4.02 -7.71
CA MET A 115 14.46 -3.96 -6.35
C MET A 115 13.68 -5.24 -6.04
N GLU A 116 14.02 -5.89 -4.94
CA GLU A 116 13.34 -7.08 -4.44
C GLU A 116 13.03 -6.89 -2.96
N MET A 117 11.87 -7.40 -2.52
CA MET A 117 11.48 -7.37 -1.12
C MET A 117 10.98 -8.73 -0.67
N ASP A 118 11.45 -9.16 0.50
CA ASP A 118 10.91 -10.31 1.22
C ASP A 118 10.18 -9.81 2.47
N LEU A 119 8.96 -10.29 2.68
CA LEU A 119 8.11 -9.89 3.79
C LEU A 119 7.59 -11.13 4.51
N GLU A 120 7.59 -11.07 5.83
CA GLU A 120 6.96 -12.04 6.69
C GLU A 120 6.26 -11.34 7.85
N GLY A 121 5.17 -11.93 8.33
CA GLY A 121 4.46 -11.45 9.51
C GLY A 121 3.90 -12.61 10.30
N ASP A 122 3.97 -12.50 11.63
CA ASP A 122 3.51 -13.55 12.54
C ASP A 122 2.14 -13.20 13.09
N ILE A 123 1.23 -14.18 13.08
CA ILE A 123 -0.12 -14.05 13.62
C ILE A 123 -0.41 -15.23 14.54
N ASP A 124 -1.00 -14.95 15.71
CA ASP A 124 -1.50 -15.98 16.61
C ASP A 124 -3.01 -16.10 16.46
N LEU A 125 -3.46 -17.26 15.95
CA LEU A 125 -4.88 -17.52 15.70
C LEU A 125 -5.72 -17.59 16.97
N HIS A 126 -5.14 -17.71 18.18
CA HIS A 126 -5.94 -17.64 19.41
C HIS A 126 -6.72 -16.33 19.52
N GLY A 127 -6.16 -15.21 19.05
CA GLY A 127 -6.84 -13.92 19.04
C GLY A 127 -8.01 -13.90 18.05
N PHE A 128 -7.77 -14.34 16.80
CA PHE A 128 -8.81 -14.42 15.77
C PHE A 128 -9.96 -15.39 16.14
N LEU A 129 -9.63 -16.52 16.76
CA LEU A 129 -10.60 -17.55 17.15
C LEU A 129 -11.31 -17.25 18.48
N GLY A 130 -11.01 -16.12 19.13
CA GLY A 130 -11.61 -15.75 20.42
C GLY A 130 -11.23 -16.70 21.57
N LEU A 131 -10.06 -17.35 21.48
CA LEU A 131 -9.55 -18.29 22.49
C LEU A 131 -8.65 -17.61 23.52
N SER A 132 -8.31 -16.33 23.33
CA SER A 132 -7.46 -15.54 24.22
C SER A 132 -7.89 -14.07 24.22
N GLU A 133 -8.12 -13.51 25.40
CA GLU A 133 -8.42 -12.08 25.60
C GLU A 133 -7.16 -11.20 25.61
N SER A 134 -5.97 -11.79 25.75
CA SER A 134 -4.69 -11.06 25.77
C SER A 134 -3.92 -11.13 24.47
N THR A 135 -4.26 -12.07 23.58
CA THR A 135 -3.62 -12.22 22.26
C THR A 135 -4.28 -11.26 21.27
N ARG A 136 -3.49 -10.41 20.61
CA ARG A 136 -4.03 -9.54 19.56
C ARG A 136 -4.41 -10.37 18.32
N PRO A 137 -5.54 -10.10 17.65
CA PRO A 137 -5.92 -10.86 16.45
C PRO A 137 -5.10 -10.57 15.19
N GLY A 138 -4.46 -9.40 15.10
CA GLY A 138 -3.64 -9.01 13.93
C GLY A 138 -2.17 -9.40 14.08
N TYR A 139 -1.34 -9.02 13.11
CA TYR A 139 0.10 -9.29 13.13
C TYR A 139 0.77 -8.82 14.43
N GLU A 140 1.56 -9.70 15.05
CA GLU A 140 2.40 -9.37 16.21
C GLU A 140 3.62 -8.58 15.77
N ASN A 141 4.24 -9.01 14.67
CA ASN A 141 5.38 -8.38 14.04
C ASN A 141 5.31 -8.56 12.53
N ILE A 142 5.84 -7.58 11.79
CA ILE A 142 6.09 -7.66 10.34
C ILE A 142 7.55 -7.31 10.12
N ARG A 143 8.25 -8.10 9.31
CA ARG A 143 9.65 -7.87 8.93
C ARG A 143 9.73 -7.79 7.41
N LEU A 144 10.42 -6.76 6.92
CA LEU A 144 10.63 -6.50 5.51
C LEU A 144 12.14 -6.37 5.25
N SER A 145 12.65 -7.16 4.32
CA SER A 145 14.02 -7.04 3.82
C SER A 145 13.98 -6.57 2.37
N CYS A 146 14.60 -5.42 2.08
CA CYS A 146 14.67 -4.86 0.74
C CYS A 146 16.11 -4.96 0.19
N ARG A 147 16.26 -5.47 -1.03
CA ARG A 147 17.52 -5.50 -1.78
C ARG A 147 17.38 -4.59 -2.99
N ILE A 148 18.20 -3.55 -3.07
CA ILE A 148 18.22 -2.58 -4.18
C ILE A 148 19.55 -2.68 -4.92
N LYS A 149 19.48 -2.79 -6.25
CA LYS A 149 20.64 -2.70 -7.14
C LYS A 149 20.76 -1.27 -7.67
N THR A 150 21.84 -0.59 -7.32
CA THR A 150 22.14 0.80 -7.72
C THR A 150 23.65 1.06 -7.63
N ASP A 151 24.11 2.15 -8.23
CA ASP A 151 25.46 2.70 -8.10
C ASP A 151 25.59 3.78 -7.02
N ALA A 152 24.50 4.10 -6.30
CA ALA A 152 24.54 5.01 -5.16
C ALA A 152 25.38 4.46 -4.00
N SER A 153 26.00 5.37 -3.24
CA SER A 153 26.74 5.01 -2.02
C SER A 153 25.81 4.50 -0.92
N GLU A 154 26.38 3.75 0.03
CA GLU A 154 25.65 3.26 1.20
C GLU A 154 25.00 4.40 2.00
N ASP A 155 25.69 5.53 2.16
CA ASP A 155 25.15 6.71 2.84
C ASP A 155 23.88 7.24 2.16
N LYS A 156 23.89 7.36 0.82
CA LYS A 156 22.70 7.79 0.07
C LYS A 156 21.56 6.79 0.15
N LEU A 157 21.87 5.50 0.18
CA LEU A 157 20.87 4.45 0.37
C LEU A 157 20.26 4.48 1.77
N ALA A 158 21.05 4.76 2.80
CA ALA A 158 20.57 4.92 4.17
C ALA A 158 19.64 6.14 4.29
N GLU A 159 20.04 7.29 3.74
CA GLU A 159 19.22 8.51 3.69
C GLU A 159 17.90 8.28 2.94
N LEU A 160 17.96 7.62 1.77
CA LEU A 160 16.78 7.24 1.00
C LEU A 160 15.84 6.34 1.82
N SER A 161 16.39 5.32 2.49
CA SER A 161 15.61 4.40 3.33
C SER A 161 14.92 5.10 4.49
N GLU A 162 15.62 6.01 5.18
CA GLU A 162 15.03 6.80 6.27
C GLU A 162 13.89 7.68 5.75
N GLN A 163 14.09 8.37 4.63
CA GLN A 163 13.08 9.23 4.02
C GLN A 163 11.83 8.44 3.60
N VAL A 164 12.00 7.28 2.97
CA VAL A 164 10.90 6.42 2.54
C VAL A 164 10.13 5.89 3.73
N GLN A 165 10.81 5.39 4.77
CA GLN A 165 10.14 4.90 5.96
C GLN A 165 9.38 5.98 6.72
N LYS A 166 9.87 7.22 6.70
CA LYS A 166 9.21 8.36 7.33
C LYS A 166 7.93 8.79 6.63
N THR A 167 7.85 8.58 5.31
CA THR A 167 6.79 9.15 4.47
C THR A 167 5.84 8.11 3.87
N SER A 168 6.12 6.82 4.04
CA SER A 168 5.28 5.72 3.54
C SER A 168 3.93 5.67 4.26
N PRO A 169 2.79 5.88 3.55
CA PRO A 169 1.48 5.85 4.18
C PRO A 169 1.09 4.49 4.75
N VAL A 170 1.40 3.38 4.06
CA VAL A 170 1.03 2.04 4.53
C VAL A 170 1.89 1.61 5.71
N LEU A 171 3.18 1.98 5.72
CA LEU A 171 4.04 1.71 6.88
C LEU A 171 3.55 2.49 8.12
N ASP A 172 3.10 3.73 7.94
CA ASP A 172 2.48 4.53 8.99
C ASP A 172 1.20 3.85 9.53
N ILE A 173 0.28 3.43 8.66
CA ILE A 173 -0.95 2.71 9.02
C ILE A 173 -0.64 1.45 9.87
N LEU A 174 0.47 0.76 9.59
CA LEU A 174 0.85 -0.45 10.32
C LEU A 174 1.56 -0.17 11.64
N ARG A 175 2.26 0.96 11.76
CA ARG A 175 3.00 1.35 12.96
C ARG A 175 2.16 2.14 13.96
N ASN A 176 1.08 2.79 13.51
CA ASN A 176 0.30 3.72 14.30
C ASN A 176 -1.20 3.36 14.31
N PRO A 177 -1.92 3.55 15.44
CA PRO A 177 -3.37 3.34 15.48
C PRO A 177 -4.12 4.30 14.55
N VAL A 178 -4.95 3.75 13.67
CA VAL A 178 -5.86 4.52 12.81
C VAL A 178 -7.29 4.38 13.36
N PRO A 179 -7.96 5.49 13.78
CA PRO A 179 -9.34 5.44 14.22
C PRO A 179 -10.25 4.82 13.15
N THR A 180 -10.88 3.69 13.49
CA THR A 180 -11.72 2.93 12.58
C THR A 180 -13.09 2.70 13.21
N SER A 181 -14.16 3.04 12.50
CA SER A 181 -15.54 2.85 12.93
C SER A 181 -16.24 1.81 12.07
N VAL A 182 -16.92 0.86 12.70
CA VAL A 182 -17.69 -0.19 12.02
C VAL A 182 -19.16 -0.03 12.40
N HIS A 183 -20.02 0.00 11.38
CA HIS A 183 -21.47 0.08 11.55
C HIS A 183 -22.11 -1.14 10.90
N LEU A 184 -22.90 -1.88 11.67
CA LEU A 184 -23.64 -3.05 11.18
C LEU A 184 -25.11 -2.68 11.00
N GLU A 185 -25.60 -2.92 9.79
CA GLU A 185 -26.98 -2.73 9.38
C GLU A 185 -27.55 -4.07 8.90
N LYS A 186 -28.81 -4.35 9.23
CA LYS A 186 -29.54 -5.47 8.66
C LYS A 186 -30.14 -5.02 7.33
N ALA A 187 -29.75 -5.67 6.22
CA ALA A 187 -30.39 -5.47 4.93
C ALA A 187 -31.89 -5.86 4.97
N PRO A 188 -32.76 -5.19 4.20
CA PRO A 188 -34.21 -5.44 4.18
C PRO A 188 -34.57 -6.87 3.79
#